data_AF-A0A1C5W266-F1
#
_entry.id   AF-A0A1C5W266-F1
#
_cell.length_a   1.000
_cell.length_b   1.000
_cell.length_c   1.000
_cell.angle_alpha   90.00
_cell.angle_beta   90.00
_cell.angle_gamma   90.00
#
_symmetry.space_group_name_H-M   'P 1'
#
loop_
_entity.id
_entity.type
_entity.pdbx_description
1 polymer ?
#
loop_
_entity_poly.entity_id
_entity_poly.type
_entity_poly.pdbx_seq_one_letter_code
_entity_poly.pdbx_strand_id
1 'polypeptide(L)'
;MKQRIITLFCICLLLFLLVHPEEAFLSAKDGMSLWLNVMIPTLLPFLILTGILLKAGNIPQLLGPLSPFWKHFFGISPAGAYVLILGFLCGYPMGAKLAHDLYINHQISQREGEYLLTFSCNASPAFIFSYLSKNILEGKVPPHSLLLLLLSADFVCMLFFRFLVYHGNTVSSVEPESRKKETYQQDSTGVILDVSIMSGFETITRLGGYILIFSLLFTGFYHYWPFWNQNKILFTSPIELTTGLHQIAQSAFSWKIKYITSMTLTAFGGFCVMFQTKSVLEEKLSILPYIFAKCLNASLVFLFLVLSNII
;
A
#
# COMPACT_ATOMS: atom_id res chain seq x y z
N MET A 1 19.09 22.48 -0.25
CA MET A 1 18.98 21.55 -1.40
C MET A 1 17.59 20.95 -1.55
N LYS A 2 17.00 20.34 -0.50
CA LYS A 2 15.63 19.79 -0.54
C LYS A 2 14.55 20.78 -1.02
N GLN A 3 14.53 22.00 -0.50
CA GLN A 3 13.57 23.04 -0.91
C GLN A 3 13.68 23.38 -2.41
N ARG A 4 14.91 23.52 -2.95
CA ARG A 4 15.11 23.81 -4.39
C ARG A 4 14.57 22.71 -5.29
N ILE A 5 14.71 21.45 -4.89
CA ILE A 5 14.17 20.29 -5.64
C ILE A 5 12.64 20.33 -5.63
N ILE A 6 12.02 20.60 -4.49
CA ILE A 6 10.56 20.71 -4.39
C ILE A 6 10.05 21.88 -5.23
N THR A 7 10.69 23.05 -5.15
CA THR A 7 10.32 24.20 -5.96
C THR A 7 10.42 23.90 -7.46
N LEU A 8 11.53 23.29 -7.90
CA LEU A 8 11.71 22.89 -9.29
C LEU A 8 10.62 21.90 -9.74
N PHE A 9 10.34 20.89 -8.93
CA PHE A 9 9.29 19.91 -9.18
C PHE A 9 7.91 20.57 -9.35
N CYS A 10 7.54 21.48 -8.46
CA CYS A 10 6.29 22.23 -8.57
C CYS A 10 6.23 23.09 -9.83
N ILE A 11 7.33 23.79 -10.16
CA ILE A 11 7.41 24.60 -11.38
C ILE A 11 7.22 23.71 -12.62
N CYS A 12 7.89 22.56 -12.69
CA CYS A 12 7.73 21.63 -13.81
C CYS A 12 6.29 21.11 -13.97
N LEU A 13 5.64 20.73 -12.86
CA LEU A 13 4.24 20.29 -12.89
C LEU A 13 3.28 21.41 -13.30
N LEU A 14 3.48 22.63 -12.79
CA LEU A 14 2.69 23.79 -13.16
C LEU A 14 2.87 24.15 -14.64
N LEU A 15 4.10 24.12 -15.14
CA LEU A 15 4.37 24.31 -16.56
C LEU A 15 3.69 23.24 -17.41
N PHE A 16 3.73 21.96 -17.01
CA PHE A 16 3.02 20.89 -17.71
C PHE A 16 1.50 21.14 -17.77
N LEU A 17 0.89 21.55 -16.65
CA LEU A 17 -0.54 21.90 -16.59
C LEU A 17 -0.91 23.05 -17.53
N LEU A 18 -0.01 24.03 -17.71
CA LEU A 18 -0.26 25.20 -18.56
C LEU A 18 0.02 24.94 -20.05
N VAL A 19 1.02 24.11 -20.36
CA VAL A 19 1.43 23.83 -21.75
C VAL A 19 0.60 22.70 -22.37
N HIS A 20 0.19 21.70 -21.57
CA HIS A 20 -0.57 20.52 -22.01
C HIS A 20 -1.89 20.38 -21.21
N PRO A 21 -2.81 21.35 -21.31
CA PRO A 21 -4.01 21.38 -20.48
C PRO A 21 -4.98 20.23 -20.76
N GLU A 22 -5.07 19.76 -22.01
CA GLU A 22 -5.97 18.65 -22.36
C GLU A 22 -5.49 17.33 -21.77
N GLU A 23 -4.20 16.99 -21.95
CA GLU A 23 -3.63 15.76 -21.40
C GLU A 23 -3.62 15.78 -19.87
N ALA A 24 -3.28 16.93 -19.27
CA ALA A 24 -3.31 17.10 -17.83
C ALA A 24 -4.73 16.98 -17.26
N PHE A 25 -5.74 17.56 -17.92
CA PHE A 25 -7.13 17.45 -17.50
C PHE A 25 -7.64 16.01 -17.57
N LEU A 26 -7.39 15.29 -18.68
CA LEU A 26 -7.79 13.88 -18.83
C LEU A 26 -7.12 13.02 -17.77
N SER A 27 -5.83 13.20 -17.53
CA SER A 27 -5.10 12.46 -16.50
C SER A 27 -5.62 12.73 -15.09
N ALA A 28 -5.91 14.00 -14.76
CA ALA A 28 -6.50 14.35 -13.48
C ALA A 28 -7.92 13.78 -13.32
N LYS A 29 -8.71 13.76 -14.39
CA LYS A 29 -10.05 13.17 -14.41
C LYS A 29 -10.01 11.67 -14.16
N ASP A 30 -9.07 10.95 -14.78
CA ASP A 30 -8.90 9.51 -14.57
C ASP A 30 -8.45 9.20 -13.14
N GLY A 31 -7.46 9.92 -12.63
CA GLY A 31 -7.02 9.80 -11.23
C GLY A 31 -8.13 10.14 -10.23
N MET A 32 -8.94 11.18 -10.51
CA MET A 32 -10.10 11.54 -9.71
C MET A 32 -11.20 10.47 -9.75
N SER A 33 -11.46 9.89 -10.92
CA SER A 33 -12.43 8.81 -11.09
C SER A 33 -12.04 7.58 -10.26
N LEU A 34 -10.77 7.20 -10.28
CA LEU A 34 -10.25 6.13 -9.43
C LEU A 34 -10.48 6.44 -7.95
N TRP A 35 -10.13 7.65 -7.52
CA TRP A 35 -10.27 8.05 -6.13
C TRP A 35 -11.75 8.05 -5.67
N LEU A 36 -12.63 8.70 -6.44
CA LEU A 36 -14.04 8.85 -6.08
C LEU A 36 -14.85 7.56 -6.21
N ASN A 37 -14.68 6.83 -7.31
CA ASN A 37 -15.55 5.69 -7.64
C ASN A 37 -15.04 4.36 -7.09
N VAL A 38 -13.75 4.26 -6.76
CA VAL A 38 -13.13 3.01 -6.27
C VAL A 38 -12.64 3.18 -4.83
N MET A 39 -11.77 4.15 -4.56
CA MET A 39 -11.10 4.24 -3.26
C MET A 39 -12.04 4.67 -2.13
N ILE A 40 -12.87 5.70 -2.33
CA ILE A 40 -13.80 6.15 -1.29
C ILE A 40 -14.79 5.03 -0.89
N PRO A 41 -15.53 4.39 -1.82
CA PRO A 41 -16.52 3.38 -1.43
C PRO A 41 -15.91 2.13 -0.77
N THR A 42 -14.65 1.83 -1.07
CA THR A 42 -13.98 0.62 -0.56
C THR A 42 -13.18 0.86 0.72
N LEU A 43 -12.41 1.95 0.79
CA LEU A 43 -11.48 2.19 1.89
C LEU A 43 -12.05 3.10 2.99
N LEU A 44 -12.93 4.05 2.67
CA LEU A 44 -13.46 4.97 3.69
C LEU A 44 -14.27 4.23 4.77
N PRO A 45 -15.24 3.33 4.43
CA PRO A 45 -15.95 2.59 5.47
C PRO A 45 -14.99 1.79 6.36
N PHE A 46 -13.94 1.23 5.76
CA PHE A 46 -12.94 0.49 6.49
C PHE A 46 -12.10 1.36 7.43
N LEU A 47 -11.65 2.53 6.96
CA LEU A 47 -10.94 3.51 7.78
C LEU A 47 -11.74 3.91 9.02
N ILE A 48 -13.04 4.15 8.84
CA ILE A 48 -13.96 4.52 9.92
C ILE A 48 -14.09 3.38 10.92
N LEU A 49 -14.44 2.18 10.45
CA LEU A 49 -14.65 1.01 11.31
C LEU A 49 -13.38 0.62 12.08
N THR A 50 -12.22 0.65 11.41
CA THR A 50 -10.94 0.34 12.06
C THR A 50 -10.52 1.40 13.07
N GLY A 51 -10.83 2.68 12.82
CA GLY A 51 -10.65 3.76 13.79
C GLY A 51 -11.50 3.54 15.05
N ILE A 52 -12.76 3.16 14.88
CA ILE A 52 -13.67 2.84 15.99
C ILE A 52 -13.14 1.63 16.79
N LEU A 53 -12.77 0.54 16.10
CA LEU A 53 -12.26 -0.68 16.74
C LEU A 53 -10.97 -0.43 17.54
N LEU A 54 -10.08 0.43 17.01
CA LEU A 54 -8.84 0.79 17.67
C LEU A 54 -9.10 1.56 18.96
N LYS A 55 -9.98 2.57 18.92
CA LYS A 55 -10.39 3.37 20.09
C LYS A 55 -11.21 2.57 21.12
N ALA A 56 -11.94 1.54 20.67
CA ALA A 56 -12.70 0.67 21.56
C ALA A 56 -11.80 -0.24 22.42
N GLY A 57 -10.52 -0.43 22.07
CA GLY A 57 -9.54 -1.13 22.91
C GLY A 57 -9.63 -2.66 22.96
N ASN A 58 -10.56 -3.28 22.21
CA ASN A 58 -10.81 -4.73 22.29
C ASN A 58 -9.95 -5.58 21.34
N ILE A 59 -9.06 -4.97 20.55
CA ILE A 59 -8.25 -5.67 19.54
C ILE A 59 -7.35 -6.77 20.15
N PRO A 60 -6.56 -6.51 21.21
CA PRO A 60 -5.71 -7.53 21.82
C PRO A 60 -6.51 -8.67 22.46
N GLN A 61 -7.74 -8.41 22.90
CA GLN A 61 -8.62 -9.40 23.53
C GLN A 61 -9.19 -10.37 22.48
N LEU A 62 -9.54 -9.88 21.30
CA LEU A 62 -10.10 -10.70 20.22
C LEU A 62 -9.07 -11.69 19.64
N LEU A 63 -7.83 -11.24 19.46
CA LEU A 63 -6.76 -12.03 18.84
C LEU A 63 -5.81 -12.71 19.85
N GLY A 64 -5.98 -12.40 21.14
CA GLY A 64 -5.19 -12.93 22.26
C GLY A 64 -5.18 -14.46 22.37
N PRO A 65 -6.31 -15.18 22.20
CA PRO A 65 -6.32 -16.65 22.29
C PRO A 65 -5.41 -17.34 21.27
N LEU A 66 -5.19 -16.70 20.11
CA LEU A 66 -4.33 -17.20 19.04
C LEU A 66 -2.89 -16.62 19.12
N SER A 67 -2.53 -15.96 20.24
CA SER A 67 -1.18 -15.41 20.46
C SER A 67 -0.02 -16.37 20.14
N PRO A 68 -0.01 -17.66 20.58
CA PRO A 68 1.10 -18.55 20.27
C PRO A 68 1.23 -18.81 18.75
N PHE A 69 0.11 -18.87 18.03
CA PHE A 69 0.11 -19.04 16.58
C PHE A 69 0.72 -17.82 15.88
N TRP A 70 0.29 -16.60 16.23
CA TRP A 70 0.82 -15.36 15.63
C TRP A 70 2.32 -15.20 15.90
N LYS A 71 2.75 -15.46 17.14
CA LYS A 71 4.14 -15.33 17.54
C LYS A 71 5.02 -16.40 16.88
N HIS A 72 4.56 -17.64 16.80
CA HIS A 72 5.35 -18.72 16.24
C HIS A 72 5.41 -18.65 14.71
N PHE A 73 4.29 -18.45 14.03
CA PHE A 73 4.21 -18.54 12.57
C PHE A 73 4.61 -17.24 11.86
N PHE A 74 4.23 -16.09 12.43
CA PHE A 74 4.49 -14.78 11.82
C PHE A 74 5.51 -13.93 12.61
N GLY A 75 5.80 -14.28 13.86
CA GLY A 75 6.67 -13.43 14.69
C GLY A 75 6.01 -12.09 15.02
N ILE A 76 4.70 -12.07 15.26
CA ILE A 76 3.97 -10.83 15.59
C ILE A 76 3.17 -11.01 16.88
N SER A 77 2.87 -9.88 17.53
CA SER A 77 1.94 -9.82 18.65
C SER A 77 0.49 -10.00 18.17
N PRO A 78 -0.47 -10.24 19.08
CA PRO A 78 -1.89 -10.20 18.73
C PRO A 78 -2.34 -8.88 18.09
N ALA A 79 -1.74 -7.76 18.50
CA ALA A 79 -2.00 -6.46 17.88
C ALA A 79 -1.39 -6.39 16.47
N GLY A 80 -0.21 -6.95 16.24
CA GLY A 80 0.37 -7.09 14.90
C GLY A 80 -0.48 -7.98 13.97
N ALA A 81 -1.13 -9.01 14.51
CA ALA A 81 -2.04 -9.86 13.74
C ALA A 81 -3.25 -9.08 13.19
N TYR A 82 -3.74 -8.07 13.94
CA TYR A 82 -4.77 -7.16 13.44
C TYR A 82 -4.28 -6.40 12.20
N VAL A 83 -3.04 -5.86 12.23
CA VAL A 83 -2.43 -5.19 11.07
C VAL A 83 -2.31 -6.15 9.89
N LEU A 84 -1.88 -7.39 10.13
CA LEU A 84 -1.74 -8.39 9.06
C LEU A 84 -3.08 -8.69 8.37
N ILE A 85 -4.11 -9.04 9.15
CA ILE A 85 -5.42 -9.43 8.61
C ILE A 85 -6.03 -8.27 7.84
N LEU A 86 -6.05 -7.09 8.45
CA LEU A 86 -6.68 -5.92 7.88
C LEU A 86 -5.87 -5.28 6.76
N GLY A 87 -4.53 -5.29 6.87
CA GLY A 87 -3.62 -4.88 5.81
C GLY A 87 -3.75 -5.78 4.58
N PHE A 88 -3.93 -7.10 4.76
CA PHE A 88 -4.23 -8.01 3.66
C PHE A 88 -5.57 -7.68 2.99
N LEU A 89 -6.64 -7.50 3.77
CA LEU A 89 -7.98 -7.26 3.23
C LEU A 89 -8.09 -5.93 2.47
N CYS A 90 -7.45 -4.87 2.98
CA CYS A 90 -7.59 -3.52 2.41
C CYS A 90 -6.41 -3.07 1.58
N GLY A 91 -5.28 -3.74 1.71
CA GLY A 91 -4.10 -3.55 0.88
C GLY A 91 -3.38 -2.22 1.13
N TYR A 92 -2.78 -1.68 0.07
CA TYR A 92 -2.02 -0.45 0.11
C TYR A 92 -2.87 0.82 0.34
N PRO A 93 -2.39 1.81 1.10
CA PRO A 93 -1.32 1.77 2.11
C PRO A 93 -1.86 1.43 3.52
N MET A 94 -3.03 0.77 3.60
CA MET A 94 -3.76 0.57 4.85
C MET A 94 -2.98 -0.23 5.90
N GLY A 95 -2.20 -1.24 5.48
CA GLY A 95 -1.32 -1.97 6.40
C GLY A 95 -0.35 -1.04 7.15
N ALA A 96 0.16 -0.01 6.49
CA ALA A 96 1.10 0.94 7.08
C ALA A 96 0.41 1.90 8.02
N LYS A 97 -0.77 2.40 7.63
CA LYS A 97 -1.61 3.23 8.48
C LYS A 97 -1.97 2.50 9.78
N LEU A 98 -2.35 1.23 9.69
CA LEU A 98 -2.70 0.44 10.89
C LEU A 98 -1.48 0.18 11.77
N ALA A 99 -0.31 -0.13 11.19
CA ALA A 99 0.92 -0.29 11.95
C ALA A 99 1.33 1.02 12.65
N HIS A 100 1.21 2.15 11.94
CA HIS A 100 1.43 3.47 12.51
C HIS A 100 0.48 3.74 13.69
N ASP A 101 -0.82 3.55 13.51
CA ASP A 101 -1.81 3.83 14.54
C ASP A 101 -1.59 2.97 15.79
N LEU A 102 -1.31 1.68 15.63
CA LEU A 102 -1.01 0.81 16.78
C LEU A 102 0.30 1.21 17.47
N TYR A 103 1.29 1.72 16.72
CA TYR A 103 2.55 2.19 17.27
C TYR A 103 2.36 3.46 18.11
N ILE A 104 1.68 4.49 17.58
CA ILE A 104 1.43 5.74 18.31
C ILE A 104 0.51 5.55 19.52
N ASN A 105 -0.33 4.50 19.50
CA ASN A 105 -1.15 4.10 20.64
C ASN A 105 -0.45 3.10 21.58
N HIS A 106 0.87 2.90 21.42
CA HIS A 106 1.69 2.02 22.27
C HIS A 106 1.14 0.59 22.39
N GLN A 107 0.53 0.06 21.32
CA GLN A 107 0.04 -1.32 21.27
C GLN A 107 1.08 -2.27 20.63
N ILE A 108 1.99 -1.73 19.82
CA ILE A 108 3.12 -2.45 19.25
C ILE A 108 4.41 -1.62 19.39
N SER A 109 5.56 -2.30 19.39
CA SER A 109 6.86 -1.62 19.37
C SER A 109 7.17 -1.04 17.98
N GLN A 110 8.06 -0.05 17.91
CA GLN A 110 8.56 0.49 16.63
C GLN A 110 9.09 -0.62 15.72
N ARG A 111 9.87 -1.54 16.30
CA ARG A 111 10.48 -2.68 15.60
C ARG A 111 9.44 -3.60 14.98
N GLU A 112 8.38 -3.91 15.73
CA GLU A 112 7.27 -4.72 15.22
C GLU A 112 6.50 -3.98 14.12
N GLY A 113 6.24 -2.67 14.31
CA GLY A 113 5.61 -1.82 13.31
C GLY A 113 6.37 -1.84 11.98
N GLU A 114 7.67 -1.57 12.02
CA GLU A 114 8.56 -1.59 10.85
C GLU A 114 8.65 -2.98 10.19
N TYR A 115 8.67 -4.04 10.98
CA TYR A 115 8.61 -5.42 10.48
C TYR A 115 7.29 -5.69 9.75
N LEU A 116 6.15 -5.30 10.31
CA LEU A 116 4.83 -5.47 9.68
C LEU A 116 4.76 -4.80 8.31
N LEU A 117 5.40 -3.64 8.13
CA LEU A 117 5.42 -2.94 6.84
C LEU A 117 5.98 -3.79 5.69
N THR A 118 6.78 -4.82 5.99
CA THR A 118 7.43 -5.65 4.97
C THR A 118 6.47 -6.63 4.28
N PHE A 119 5.30 -6.91 4.87
CA PHE A 119 4.34 -7.88 4.32
C PHE A 119 2.85 -7.56 4.57
N SER A 120 2.52 -6.50 5.32
CA SER A 120 1.12 -6.10 5.57
C SER A 120 0.58 -5.09 4.56
N CYS A 121 1.47 -4.46 3.80
CA CYS A 121 1.12 -3.47 2.78
C CYS A 121 1.25 -4.16 1.43
N ASN A 122 0.17 -4.77 0.93
CA ASN A 122 0.16 -5.50 -0.35
C ASN A 122 -1.09 -5.17 -1.18
N ALA A 123 -1.20 -5.68 -2.41
CA ALA A 123 -2.41 -5.48 -3.20
C ALA A 123 -3.58 -6.24 -2.56
N SER A 124 -4.73 -5.58 -2.41
CA SER A 124 -5.90 -6.20 -1.78
C SER A 124 -6.51 -7.28 -2.69
N PRO A 125 -7.20 -8.29 -2.11
CA PRO A 125 -7.97 -9.26 -2.90
C PRO A 125 -8.98 -8.58 -3.82
N ALA A 126 -9.63 -7.51 -3.37
CA ALA A 126 -10.56 -6.74 -4.18
C ALA A 126 -9.86 -6.15 -5.43
N PHE A 127 -8.68 -5.57 -5.27
CA PHE A 127 -7.87 -5.06 -6.39
C PHE A 127 -7.47 -6.18 -7.35
N ILE A 128 -7.01 -7.31 -6.82
CA ILE A 128 -6.56 -8.45 -7.63
C ILE A 128 -7.72 -9.05 -8.43
N PHE A 129 -8.88 -9.23 -7.83
CA PHE A 129 -10.04 -9.87 -8.46
C PHE A 129 -10.70 -8.96 -9.49
N SER A 130 -10.93 -7.69 -9.12
CA SER A 130 -11.69 -6.76 -9.96
C SER A 130 -10.82 -6.06 -11.00
N TYR A 131 -9.66 -5.53 -10.59
CA TYR A 131 -8.84 -4.72 -11.47
C TYR A 131 -7.82 -5.57 -12.21
N LEU A 132 -6.92 -6.25 -11.48
CA LEU A 132 -5.83 -6.98 -12.12
C LEU A 132 -6.33 -8.17 -12.96
N SER A 133 -7.17 -9.05 -12.41
CA SER A 133 -7.64 -10.23 -13.12
C SER A 133 -8.62 -9.87 -14.24
N LYS A 134 -9.71 -9.17 -13.91
CA LYS A 134 -10.79 -8.91 -14.87
C LYS A 134 -10.47 -7.80 -15.86
N ASN A 135 -9.95 -6.65 -15.42
CA ASN A 135 -9.74 -5.50 -16.31
C ASN A 135 -8.39 -5.54 -17.04
N ILE A 136 -7.31 -5.92 -16.36
CA ILE A 136 -5.95 -5.87 -16.93
C ILE A 136 -5.58 -7.17 -17.66
N LEU A 137 -5.94 -8.32 -17.08
CA LEU A 137 -5.61 -9.64 -17.59
C LEU A 137 -6.76 -10.33 -18.33
N GLU A 138 -7.89 -9.62 -18.53
CA GLU A 138 -9.06 -10.07 -19.29
C GLU A 138 -9.60 -11.44 -18.82
N GLY A 139 -9.41 -11.80 -17.55
CA GLY A 139 -9.84 -13.08 -16.98
C GLY A 139 -9.08 -14.31 -17.48
N LYS A 140 -7.97 -14.15 -18.20
CA LYS A 140 -7.16 -15.28 -18.74
C LYS A 140 -6.48 -16.11 -17.66
N VAL A 141 -6.25 -15.53 -16.48
CA VAL A 141 -5.73 -16.24 -15.31
C VAL A 141 -6.74 -16.16 -14.17
N PRO A 142 -7.07 -17.28 -13.53
CA PRO A 142 -7.98 -17.27 -12.41
C PRO A 142 -7.47 -16.38 -11.26
N PRO A 143 -8.32 -15.52 -10.67
CA PRO A 143 -7.89 -14.52 -9.70
C PRO A 143 -7.30 -15.12 -8.43
N HIS A 144 -7.74 -16.33 -8.03
CA HIS A 144 -7.18 -17.05 -6.88
C HIS A 144 -5.73 -17.49 -7.12
N SER A 145 -5.36 -17.82 -8.36
CA SER A 145 -3.98 -18.18 -8.71
C SER A 145 -3.07 -16.96 -8.63
N LEU A 146 -3.56 -15.80 -9.07
CA LEU A 146 -2.85 -14.52 -8.93
C LEU A 146 -2.62 -14.17 -7.46
N LEU A 147 -3.67 -14.27 -6.65
CA LEU A 147 -3.63 -14.00 -5.22
C LEU A 147 -2.65 -14.94 -4.51
N LEU A 148 -2.71 -16.24 -4.81
CA LEU A 148 -1.82 -17.23 -4.22
C LEU A 148 -0.35 -16.95 -4.55
N LEU A 149 -0.04 -16.59 -5.79
CA LEU A 149 1.32 -16.28 -6.21
C LEU A 149 1.85 -15.03 -5.49
N LEU A 150 1.07 -13.94 -5.45
CA LEU A 150 1.46 -12.73 -4.72
C LEU A 150 1.66 -13.00 -3.23
N LEU A 151 0.74 -13.75 -2.60
CA LEU A 151 0.85 -14.10 -1.19
C LEU A 151 2.02 -15.04 -0.88
N SER A 152 2.35 -15.95 -1.79
CA SER A 152 3.52 -16.81 -1.62
C SER A 152 4.81 -16.00 -1.62
N ALA A 153 4.90 -14.97 -2.47
CA ALA A 153 6.04 -14.06 -2.51
C ALA A 153 6.10 -13.17 -1.26
N ASP A 154 4.94 -12.67 -0.80
CA ASP A 154 4.82 -11.93 0.45
C ASP A 154 5.26 -12.75 1.67
N PHE A 155 4.87 -14.02 1.70
CA PHE A 155 5.23 -14.94 2.77
C PHE A 155 6.74 -15.21 2.78
N VAL A 156 7.34 -15.46 1.62
CA VAL A 156 8.80 -15.65 1.50
C VAL A 156 9.55 -14.37 1.85
N CYS A 157 9.05 -13.20 1.45
CA CYS A 157 9.57 -11.90 1.86
C CYS A 157 9.52 -11.73 3.39
N MET A 158 8.40 -12.06 4.03
CA MET A 158 8.25 -12.04 5.48
C MET A 158 9.28 -12.94 6.16
N LEU A 159 9.47 -14.19 5.69
CA LEU A 159 10.46 -15.10 6.25
C LEU A 159 11.89 -14.55 6.12
N PHE A 160 12.22 -13.95 4.97
CA PHE A 160 13.50 -13.29 4.75
C PHE A 160 13.75 -12.19 5.81
N PHE A 161 12.80 -11.26 5.97
CA PHE A 161 12.95 -10.20 6.98
C PHE A 161 12.99 -10.76 8.39
N ARG A 162 12.12 -11.71 8.71
CA ARG A 162 12.04 -12.30 10.04
C ARG A 162 13.35 -12.94 10.47
N PHE A 163 13.94 -13.80 9.63
CA PHE A 163 15.10 -14.59 10.02
C PHE A 163 16.43 -13.93 9.71
N LEU A 164 16.56 -13.20 8.59
CA LEU A 164 17.85 -12.65 8.15
C LEU A 164 18.06 -11.20 8.58
N VAL A 165 16.99 -10.40 8.68
CA VAL A 165 17.10 -8.99 9.09
C VAL A 165 16.86 -8.87 10.59
N TYR A 166 15.72 -9.36 11.08
CA TYR A 166 15.30 -9.22 12.46
C TYR A 166 15.78 -10.36 13.39
N HIS A 167 16.35 -11.44 12.84
CA HIS A 167 16.90 -12.58 13.60
C HIS A 167 15.90 -13.19 14.60
N GLY A 168 14.62 -13.26 14.23
CA GLY A 168 13.53 -13.76 15.07
C GLY A 168 13.08 -12.80 16.18
N ASN A 169 13.83 -11.72 16.42
CA ASN A 169 13.52 -10.70 17.40
C ASN A 169 12.64 -9.63 16.74
N THR A 170 11.35 -9.91 16.61
CA THR A 170 10.37 -9.02 15.95
C THR A 170 9.39 -8.40 16.92
N VAL A 171 9.06 -9.10 18.00
CA VAL A 171 8.17 -8.61 19.07
C VAL A 171 9.03 -8.21 20.26
N SER A 172 8.96 -6.94 20.64
CA SER A 172 9.53 -6.42 21.89
C SER A 172 8.42 -6.09 22.87
N SER A 173 8.71 -6.19 24.18
CA SER A 173 7.80 -5.67 25.19
C SER A 173 7.61 -4.16 24.96
N VAL A 174 6.37 -3.72 24.83
CA VAL A 174 6.07 -2.29 24.95
C VAL A 174 6.24 -1.96 26.42
N GLU A 175 7.14 -1.04 26.76
CA GLU A 175 7.18 -0.51 28.13
C GLU A 175 5.81 0.09 28.40
N PRO A 176 5.10 -0.34 29.46
CA PRO A 176 3.91 0.36 29.87
C PRO A 176 4.40 1.73 30.34
N GLU A 177 4.29 2.76 29.50
CA GLU A 177 4.20 4.10 30.05
C GLU A 177 3.13 4.00 31.12
N SER A 178 3.53 4.37 32.35
CA SER A 178 2.62 4.49 33.49
C SER A 178 1.34 5.05 32.90
N ARG A 179 0.25 4.27 32.92
CA ARG A 179 -1.04 4.76 32.47
C ARG A 179 -1.25 6.02 33.29
N LYS A 180 -0.93 7.19 32.73
CA LYS A 180 -1.69 8.38 33.03
C LYS A 180 -3.06 7.86 32.67
N LYS A 181 -3.83 7.56 33.72
CA LYS A 181 -5.26 7.73 33.67
C LYS A 181 -5.40 9.19 33.26
N GLU A 182 -5.16 9.52 31.98
CA GLU A 182 -6.08 10.40 31.30
C GLU A 182 -7.40 9.78 31.68
N THR A 183 -8.12 10.51 32.53
CA THR A 183 -9.46 10.19 32.93
C THR A 183 -10.07 9.53 31.71
N TYR A 184 -10.44 8.26 31.83
CA TYR A 184 -11.28 7.59 30.85
C TYR A 184 -12.59 8.40 30.94
N GLN A 185 -12.59 9.62 30.42
CA GLN A 185 -13.76 10.20 29.84
C GLN A 185 -14.10 9.13 28.84
N GLN A 186 -15.16 8.39 29.16
CA GLN A 186 -15.86 7.67 28.14
C GLN A 186 -16.14 8.75 27.09
N ASP A 187 -15.27 8.87 26.09
CA ASP A 187 -15.59 9.57 24.87
C ASP A 187 -16.92 8.94 24.50
N SER A 188 -17.99 9.75 24.56
CA SER A 188 -19.31 9.25 24.22
C SER A 188 -19.19 8.52 22.89
N THR A 189 -19.94 7.44 22.68
CA THR A 189 -19.83 6.64 21.46
C THR A 189 -19.91 7.51 20.19
N GLY A 190 -20.62 8.65 20.26
CA GLY A 190 -20.63 9.70 19.24
C GLY A 190 -19.28 10.36 18.98
N VAL A 191 -18.52 10.75 20.01
CA VAL A 191 -17.17 11.34 19.87
C VAL A 191 -16.19 10.36 19.22
N ILE A 192 -16.22 9.08 19.62
CA ILE A 192 -15.37 8.05 19.00
C ILE A 192 -15.70 7.89 17.51
N LEU A 193 -17.00 7.88 17.19
CA LEU A 193 -17.48 7.80 15.81
C LEU A 193 -17.04 9.03 15.01
N ASP A 194 -17.29 10.24 15.49
CA ASP A 194 -16.97 11.49 14.80
C ASP A 194 -15.47 11.62 14.51
N VAL A 195 -14.62 11.33 15.51
CA VAL A 195 -13.16 11.35 15.31
C VAL A 195 -12.71 10.30 14.29
N SER A 196 -13.33 9.12 14.29
CA SER A 196 -13.01 8.06 13.33
C SER A 196 -13.45 8.43 11.91
N ILE A 197 -14.61 9.09 11.76
CA ILE A 197 -15.10 9.63 10.50
C ILE A 197 -14.12 10.67 9.95
N MET A 198 -13.75 11.67 10.76
CA MET A 198 -12.84 12.74 10.33
C MET A 198 -11.46 12.20 9.97
N SER A 199 -10.88 11.33 10.79
CA SER A 199 -9.58 10.69 10.49
C SER A 199 -9.63 9.85 9.21
N GLY A 200 -10.75 9.16 8.96
CA GLY A 200 -10.99 8.44 7.71
C GLY A 200 -11.03 9.36 6.49
N PHE A 201 -11.75 10.47 6.57
CA PHE A 201 -11.82 11.47 5.50
C PHE A 201 -10.46 12.14 5.23
N GLU A 202 -9.71 12.48 6.27
CA GLU A 202 -8.37 13.04 6.12
C GLU A 202 -7.43 12.06 5.41
N THR A 203 -7.44 10.79 5.86
CA THR A 203 -6.61 9.75 5.26
C THR A 203 -6.97 9.53 3.80
N ILE A 204 -8.25 9.31 3.46
CA ILE A 204 -8.65 9.05 2.08
C ILE A 204 -8.40 10.25 1.15
N THR A 205 -8.55 11.47 1.66
CA THR A 205 -8.26 12.71 0.91
C THR A 205 -6.77 12.84 0.61
N ARG A 206 -5.91 12.55 1.59
CA ARG A 206 -4.45 12.49 1.42
C ARG A 206 -4.07 11.48 0.31
N LEU A 207 -4.68 10.30 0.30
CA LEU A 207 -4.46 9.29 -0.75
C LEU A 207 -4.90 9.80 -2.14
N GLY A 208 -6.06 10.45 -2.23
CA GLY A 208 -6.55 11.07 -3.47
C GLY A 208 -5.61 12.11 -4.03
N GLY A 209 -5.06 12.98 -3.18
CA GLY A 209 -4.07 13.98 -3.58
C GLY A 209 -2.81 13.36 -4.21
N TYR A 210 -2.30 12.26 -3.65
CA TYR A 210 -1.18 11.53 -4.25
C TYR A 210 -1.54 10.93 -5.61
N ILE A 211 -2.71 10.29 -5.74
CA ILE A 211 -3.16 9.71 -7.02
C ILE A 211 -3.19 10.79 -8.10
N LEU A 212 -3.76 11.96 -7.81
CA LEU A 212 -3.83 13.08 -8.77
C LEU A 212 -2.45 13.56 -9.20
N ILE A 213 -1.55 13.85 -8.26
CA ILE A 213 -0.20 14.33 -8.55
C ILE A 213 0.59 13.28 -9.33
N PHE A 214 0.54 12.01 -8.94
CA PHE A 214 1.27 10.94 -9.61
C PHE A 214 0.68 10.58 -10.98
N SER A 215 -0.62 10.77 -11.20
CA SER A 215 -1.23 10.65 -12.54
C SER A 215 -0.70 11.75 -13.48
N LEU A 216 -0.63 12.99 -13.00
CA LEU A 216 -0.04 14.10 -13.76
C LEU A 216 1.44 13.85 -14.06
N LEU A 217 2.21 13.37 -13.07
CA LEU A 217 3.60 12.99 -13.28
C LEU A 217 3.72 11.90 -14.32
N PHE A 218 2.92 10.83 -14.20
CA PHE A 218 2.90 9.75 -15.17
C PHE A 218 2.72 10.31 -16.58
N THR A 219 1.71 11.16 -16.79
CA THR A 219 1.38 11.73 -18.10
C THR A 219 2.48 12.66 -18.62
N GLY A 220 3.05 13.52 -17.77
CA GLY A 220 4.16 14.39 -18.14
C GLY A 220 5.42 13.61 -18.54
N PHE A 221 5.81 12.62 -17.74
CA PHE A 221 6.94 11.74 -18.07
C PHE A 221 6.64 10.95 -19.34
N TYR A 222 5.44 10.39 -19.49
CA TYR A 222 5.03 9.70 -20.68
C TYR A 222 5.17 10.62 -21.89
N HIS A 223 4.55 11.80 -21.91
CA HIS A 223 4.56 12.72 -23.04
C HIS A 223 5.98 13.07 -23.53
N TYR A 224 6.89 13.42 -22.61
CA TYR A 224 8.24 13.87 -22.96
C TYR A 224 9.30 12.75 -23.06
N TRP A 225 8.95 11.49 -22.83
CA TRP A 225 9.93 10.39 -22.89
C TRP A 225 10.38 10.14 -24.34
N PRO A 226 11.68 10.27 -24.67
CA PRO A 226 12.18 10.25 -26.04
C PRO A 226 12.37 8.83 -26.62
N PHE A 227 12.20 7.78 -25.81
CA PHE A 227 12.44 6.40 -26.22
C PHE A 227 11.20 5.73 -26.82
N TRP A 228 11.40 4.57 -27.47
CA TRP A 228 10.37 3.78 -28.16
C TRP A 228 9.16 3.51 -27.26
N ASN A 229 7.96 3.52 -27.86
CA ASN A 229 6.67 3.43 -27.14
C ASN A 229 6.58 2.27 -26.14
N GLN A 230 7.21 1.14 -26.43
CA GLN A 230 7.22 -0.01 -25.52
C GLN A 230 8.08 0.22 -24.26
N ASN A 231 9.30 0.72 -24.43
CA ASN A 231 10.20 1.04 -23.29
C ASN A 231 9.59 2.14 -22.42
N LYS A 232 8.97 3.13 -23.06
CA LYS A 232 8.25 4.21 -22.40
C LYS A 232 7.20 3.68 -21.41
N ILE A 233 6.40 2.68 -21.80
CA ILE A 233 5.40 2.06 -20.90
C ILE A 233 6.10 1.41 -19.70
N LEU A 234 7.15 0.62 -19.91
CA LEU A 234 7.82 -0.11 -18.82
C LEU A 234 8.45 0.83 -17.78
N PHE A 235 9.04 1.95 -18.21
CA PHE A 235 9.70 2.89 -17.31
C PHE A 235 8.73 3.86 -16.61
N THR A 236 7.59 4.17 -17.23
CA THR A 236 6.59 5.08 -16.64
C THR A 236 5.58 4.35 -15.76
N SER A 237 5.29 3.07 -16.02
CA SER A 237 4.30 2.29 -15.26
C SER A 237 4.53 2.24 -13.74
N PRO A 238 5.78 2.21 -13.23
CA PRO A 238 6.03 2.29 -11.79
C PRO A 238 5.66 3.62 -11.13
N ILE A 239 5.43 4.71 -11.87
CA ILE A 239 5.08 6.02 -11.29
C ILE A 239 3.74 5.94 -10.56
N GLU A 240 2.71 5.44 -11.25
CA GLU A 240 1.37 5.27 -10.74
C GLU A 240 0.87 3.89 -11.15
N LEU A 241 0.56 3.05 -10.16
CA LEU A 241 0.29 1.62 -10.33
C LEU A 241 -0.88 1.37 -11.30
N THR A 242 -1.99 2.07 -11.11
CA THR A 242 -3.22 1.78 -11.86
C THR A 242 -3.10 2.20 -13.32
N THR A 243 -2.63 3.41 -13.56
CA THR A 243 -2.35 3.98 -14.87
C THR A 243 -1.32 3.14 -15.61
N GLY A 244 -0.25 2.74 -14.91
CA GLY A 244 0.78 1.84 -15.45
C GLY A 244 0.22 0.50 -15.90
N LEU A 245 -0.57 -0.17 -15.05
CA LEU A 245 -1.22 -1.44 -15.40
C LEU A 245 -2.15 -1.30 -16.60
N HIS A 246 -2.93 -0.22 -16.67
CA HIS A 246 -3.81 0.05 -17.80
C HIS A 246 -3.03 0.22 -19.11
N GLN A 247 -1.91 0.94 -19.08
CA GLN A 247 -1.04 1.11 -20.26
C GLN A 247 -0.37 -0.21 -20.68
N ILE A 248 0.03 -1.05 -19.73
CA ILE A 248 0.52 -2.40 -20.01
C ILE A 248 -0.57 -3.23 -20.71
N ALA A 249 -1.82 -3.18 -20.22
CA ALA A 249 -2.95 -3.92 -20.80
C ALA A 249 -3.21 -3.51 -22.27
N GLN A 250 -3.16 -2.21 -22.57
CA GLN A 250 -3.40 -1.67 -23.92
C GLN A 250 -2.20 -1.76 -24.86
N SER A 251 -1.01 -2.09 -24.35
CA SER A 251 0.20 -2.18 -25.16
C SER A 251 0.15 -3.29 -26.22
N ALA A 252 1.05 -3.20 -27.21
CA ALA A 252 1.28 -4.26 -28.20
C ALA A 252 2.14 -5.42 -27.67
N PHE A 253 2.36 -5.50 -26.34
CA PHE A 253 3.15 -6.59 -25.76
C PHE A 253 2.48 -7.96 -25.93
N SER A 254 3.31 -8.99 -26.02
CA SER A 254 2.82 -10.37 -25.96
C SER A 254 2.13 -10.61 -24.61
N TRP A 255 1.19 -11.56 -24.59
CA TRP A 255 0.46 -11.93 -23.37
C TRP A 255 1.39 -12.22 -22.19
N LYS A 256 2.49 -12.94 -22.43
CA LYS A 256 3.48 -13.29 -21.41
C LYS A 256 4.12 -12.05 -20.79
N ILE A 257 4.51 -11.07 -21.61
CA ILE A 257 5.12 -9.83 -21.12
C ILE A 257 4.09 -9.03 -20.31
N LYS A 258 2.85 -8.88 -20.81
CA LYS A 258 1.78 -8.22 -20.06
C LYS A 258 1.58 -8.86 -18.69
N TYR A 259 1.47 -10.18 -18.64
CA TYR A 259 1.28 -10.92 -17.40
C TYR A 259 2.43 -10.71 -16.40
N ILE A 260 3.68 -10.91 -16.84
CA ILE A 260 4.86 -10.79 -15.96
C ILE A 260 5.00 -9.36 -15.43
N THR A 261 4.89 -8.36 -16.31
CA THR A 261 5.04 -6.96 -15.94
C THR A 261 3.93 -6.49 -15.02
N SER A 262 2.67 -6.85 -15.29
CA SER A 262 1.54 -6.52 -14.42
C SER A 262 1.66 -7.15 -13.03
N MET A 263 2.06 -8.41 -12.93
CA MET A 263 2.24 -9.09 -11.64
C MET A 263 3.40 -8.49 -10.84
N THR A 264 4.55 -8.27 -11.50
CA THR A 264 5.74 -7.68 -10.87
C THR A 264 5.47 -6.24 -10.40
N LEU A 265 4.77 -5.45 -11.21
CA LEU A 265 4.37 -4.09 -10.86
C LEU A 265 3.38 -4.05 -9.69
N THR A 266 2.43 -5.00 -9.64
CA THR A 266 1.48 -5.12 -8.52
C THR A 266 2.19 -5.46 -7.20
N ALA A 267 3.19 -6.33 -7.25
CA ALA A 267 4.03 -6.68 -6.11
C ALA A 267 4.89 -5.49 -5.63
N PHE A 268 5.41 -4.70 -6.57
CA PHE A 268 6.16 -3.47 -6.30
C PHE A 268 5.28 -2.35 -5.72
N GLY A 269 4.02 -2.25 -6.15
CA GLY A 269 3.04 -1.27 -5.67
C GLY A 269 3.14 0.13 -6.30
N GLY A 270 4.27 0.48 -6.91
CA GLY A 270 4.47 1.77 -7.58
C GLY A 270 4.86 2.92 -6.64
N PHE A 271 5.50 3.95 -7.18
CA PHE A 271 6.02 5.10 -6.42
C PHE A 271 4.92 5.92 -5.76
N CYS A 272 3.76 6.07 -6.42
CA CYS A 272 2.57 6.70 -5.83
C CYS A 272 2.21 6.06 -4.49
N VAL A 273 2.12 4.72 -4.44
CA VAL A 273 1.82 3.97 -3.22
C VAL A 273 2.94 4.09 -2.19
N MET A 274 4.21 4.13 -2.61
CA MET A 274 5.33 4.36 -1.68
C MET A 274 5.21 5.73 -0.98
N PHE A 275 4.85 6.78 -1.72
CA PHE A 275 4.65 8.10 -1.14
C PHE A 275 3.40 8.19 -0.27
N GLN A 276 2.31 7.53 -0.67
CA GLN A 276 1.12 7.38 0.17
C GLN A 276 1.46 6.68 1.50
N THR A 277 2.21 5.58 1.42
CA THR A 277 2.73 4.83 2.58
C THR A 277 3.58 5.72 3.46
N LYS A 278 4.54 6.46 2.89
CA LYS A 278 5.35 7.41 3.65
C LYS A 278 4.51 8.45 4.40
N SER A 279 3.47 8.94 3.73
CA SER A 279 2.62 10.00 4.24
C SER A 279 1.81 9.56 5.45
N VAL A 280 1.31 8.32 5.47
CA VAL A 280 0.56 7.77 6.62
C VAL A 280 1.46 7.34 7.78
N LEU A 281 2.76 7.20 7.56
CA LEU A 281 3.72 6.85 8.63
C LEU A 281 4.22 8.07 9.43
N GLU A 282 4.02 9.29 8.93
CA GLU A 282 4.31 10.56 9.62
C GLU A 282 5.72 10.64 10.26
N GLU A 283 6.70 9.99 9.64
CA GLU A 283 8.09 9.84 10.12
C GLU A 283 8.23 9.15 11.50
N LYS A 284 7.16 8.53 12.02
CA LYS A 284 7.15 7.76 13.28
C LYS A 284 7.72 6.35 13.12
N LEU A 285 7.54 5.75 11.94
CA LEU A 285 8.13 4.46 11.56
C LEU A 285 9.02 4.66 10.32
N SER A 286 10.13 3.94 10.25
CA SER A 286 11.00 3.96 9.07
C SER A 286 10.32 3.32 7.86
N ILE A 287 10.35 4.02 6.72
CA ILE A 287 9.86 3.47 5.43
C ILE A 287 10.87 2.52 4.76
N LEU A 288 12.12 2.46 5.24
CA LEU A 288 13.16 1.68 4.55
C LEU A 288 12.84 0.18 4.46
N PRO A 289 12.37 -0.50 5.52
CA PRO A 289 12.00 -1.92 5.44
C PRO A 289 10.91 -2.16 4.39
N TYR A 290 9.93 -1.27 4.30
CA TYR A 290 8.89 -1.30 3.28
C TYR A 290 9.47 -1.23 1.85
N ILE A 291 10.37 -0.26 1.59
CA ILE A 291 10.96 -0.09 0.24
C ILE A 291 11.75 -1.35 -0.16
N PHE A 292 12.60 -1.86 0.74
CA PHE A 292 13.36 -3.08 0.48
C PHE A 292 12.44 -4.28 0.26
N ALA A 293 11.38 -4.40 1.05
CA ALA A 293 10.40 -5.45 0.90
C ALA A 293 9.66 -5.38 -0.45
N LYS A 294 9.29 -4.18 -0.93
CA LYS A 294 8.67 -4.02 -2.25
C LYS A 294 9.58 -4.48 -3.39
N CYS A 295 10.87 -4.13 -3.33
CA CYS A 295 11.85 -4.57 -4.32
C CYS A 295 12.09 -6.08 -4.27
N LEU A 296 12.21 -6.65 -3.06
CA LEU A 296 12.37 -8.08 -2.88
C LEU A 296 11.14 -8.84 -3.38
N ASN A 297 9.94 -8.39 -3.00
CA ASN A 297 8.69 -9.02 -3.40
C ASN A 297 8.49 -9.00 -4.92
N ALA A 298 8.76 -7.86 -5.57
CA ALA A 298 8.75 -7.77 -7.04
C ALA A 298 9.74 -8.77 -7.68
N SER A 299 10.94 -8.90 -7.11
CA SER A 299 11.95 -9.84 -7.59
C SER A 299 11.53 -11.30 -7.40
N LEU A 300 10.91 -11.64 -6.26
CA LEU A 300 10.38 -12.97 -5.97
C LEU A 300 9.23 -13.34 -6.90
N VAL A 301 8.28 -12.42 -7.14
CA VAL A 301 7.18 -12.62 -8.08
C VAL A 301 7.70 -12.84 -9.49
N PHE A 302 8.66 -12.03 -9.94
CA PHE A 302 9.30 -12.23 -11.24
C PHE A 302 9.96 -13.61 -11.32
N LEU A 303 10.73 -14.00 -10.30
CA LEU A 303 11.38 -15.31 -10.24
C LEU A 303 10.37 -16.47 -10.28
N PHE A 304 9.28 -16.41 -9.50
CA PHE A 304 8.25 -17.44 -9.48
C PHE A 304 7.56 -17.59 -10.83
N LEU A 305 7.31 -16.47 -11.53
CA LEU A 305 6.73 -16.49 -12.87
C LEU A 305 7.67 -17.10 -13.91
N VAL A 306 8.98 -16.80 -13.83
CA VAL A 306 9.98 -17.38 -14.74
C VAL A 306 10.18 -18.86 -14.47
N LEU A 307 10.23 -19.30 -13.21
CA LEU A 307 10.47 -20.70 -12.85
C LEU A 307 9.25 -21.62 -13.07
N SER A 308 8.03 -21.09 -12.99
CA SER A 308 6.82 -21.90 -13.11
C SER A 308 6.51 -22.37 -14.53
N ASN A 309 7.32 -22.02 -15.55
CA ASN A 309 7.04 -22.27 -16.97
C ASN A 309 5.59 -21.90 -17.37
N ILE A 310 4.98 -20.94 -16.65
CA ILE A 310 3.81 -20.18 -17.16
C ILE A 310 4.24 -19.30 -18.37
N ILE A 311 5.54 -19.35 -18.71
CA ILE A 311 6.19 -18.89 -19.92
C ILE A 311 6.47 -20.09 -20.83
#